data_AF-A0A800DN73-F1
#
_entry.id   AF-A0A800DN73-F1
#
_cell.length_a   1.000
_cell.length_b   1.000
_cell.length_c   1.000
_cell.angle_alpha   90.00
_cell.angle_beta   90.00
_cell.angle_gamma   90.00
#
_symmetry.space_group_name_H-M   'P 1'
#
loop_
_entity.id
_entity.type
_entity.pdbx_description
1 polymer ?
#
loop_
_entity_poly.entity_id
_entity_poly.type
_entity_poly.pdbx_seq_one_letter_code
_entity_poly.pdbx_strand_id
1 'polypeptide(L)'
;MERHKLCVSCHSSWVFPPENVDKEQYCQKCHTETQKQKFDHAQSSGWPLKQYHLTLSCSECHIIKGEFGKLETGCDVCHRGWTPENFNHSVTGLALDEDHRDIACKDCHIDSKFDEEPSCSGSECHEEDIKYPESLPGPKSNEK
;
A
#
# COMPACT_ATOMS: atom_id res chain seq x y z
N MET A 1 17.42 19.12 22.44
CA MET A 1 16.96 17.75 22.16
C MET A 1 15.55 17.70 21.54
N GLU A 2 15.08 18.74 20.84
CA GLU A 2 13.78 18.74 20.13
C GLU A 2 13.86 18.08 18.73
N ARG A 3 14.98 18.29 18.04
CA ARG A 3 15.23 17.85 16.65
C ARG A 3 15.14 16.34 16.41
N HIS A 4 15.26 15.53 17.46
CA HIS A 4 15.15 14.06 17.37
C HIS A 4 13.74 13.54 17.63
N LYS A 5 12.82 14.34 18.18
CA LYS A 5 11.47 13.89 18.57
C LYS A 5 10.68 13.30 17.40
N LEU A 6 10.81 13.88 16.21
CA LEU A 6 10.17 13.39 14.99
C LEU A 6 10.69 12.00 14.60
N CYS A 7 12.01 11.79 14.69
CA CYS A 7 12.64 10.52 14.32
C CYS A 7 12.35 9.41 15.34
N VAL A 8 12.51 9.69 16.64
CA VAL A 8 12.30 8.70 17.71
C VAL A 8 10.83 8.39 17.95
N SER A 9 9.90 9.23 17.46
CA SER A 9 8.46 8.92 17.51
C SER A 9 8.14 7.62 16.76
N CYS A 10 8.85 7.36 15.66
CA CYS A 10 8.81 6.09 14.94
C CYS A 10 9.88 5.13 15.50
N HIS A 11 11.13 5.55 15.67
CA HIS A 11 12.22 4.68 16.14
C HIS A 11 12.32 4.62 17.68
N SER A 12 11.27 4.12 18.33
CA SER A 12 11.15 4.11 19.80
C SER A 12 11.49 2.77 20.48
N SER A 13 11.97 1.77 19.75
CA SER A 13 12.30 0.48 20.36
C SER A 13 13.64 0.53 21.11
N TRP A 14 13.74 -0.27 22.18
CA TRP A 14 14.99 -0.50 22.93
C TRP A 14 16.10 -1.17 22.09
N VAL A 15 15.78 -1.55 20.85
CA VAL A 15 16.68 -2.15 19.86
C VAL A 15 17.31 -1.08 18.95
N PHE A 16 17.20 0.20 19.34
CA PHE A 16 17.78 1.32 18.60
C PHE A 16 18.86 2.03 19.43
N PRO A 17 20.15 1.99 19.00
CA PRO A 17 20.69 1.23 17.86
C PRO A 17 20.72 -0.30 18.10
N PRO A 18 20.77 -1.13 17.03
CA PRO A 18 20.89 -2.58 17.18
C PRO A 18 22.14 -2.97 17.97
N GLU A 19 22.08 -4.09 18.68
CA GLU A 19 23.24 -4.64 19.40
C GLU A 19 24.38 -4.93 18.41
N ASN A 20 25.61 -4.53 18.74
CA ASN A 20 26.82 -4.63 17.89
C ASN A 20 26.90 -3.69 16.67
N VAL A 21 26.19 -2.56 16.68
CA VAL A 21 26.36 -1.52 15.65
C VAL A 21 27.26 -0.39 16.17
N ASP A 22 28.24 0.00 15.35
CA ASP A 22 29.04 1.22 15.56
C ASP A 22 28.11 2.44 15.64
N LYS A 23 28.01 3.02 16.84
CA LYS A 23 27.11 4.14 17.14
C LYS A 23 27.45 5.39 16.32
N GLU A 24 28.74 5.61 16.02
CA GLU A 24 29.23 6.73 15.23
C GLU A 24 28.74 6.64 13.78
N GLN A 25 28.95 5.48 13.13
CA GLN A 25 28.47 5.24 11.75
C GLN A 25 26.95 5.26 11.65
N TYR A 26 26.26 4.81 12.71
CA TYR A 26 24.80 4.76 12.72
C TYR A 26 24.16 6.13 12.86
N CYS A 27 24.72 7.01 13.69
CA CYS A 27 24.27 8.40 13.81
C CYS A 27 24.46 9.16 12.49
N GLN A 28 25.56 8.90 11.78
CA GLN A 28 25.87 9.52 10.48
C GLN A 28 24.87 9.16 9.36
N LYS A 29 24.07 8.10 9.50
CA LYS A 29 23.00 7.78 8.53
C LYS A 29 21.98 8.92 8.41
N CYS A 30 21.75 9.65 9.50
CA CYS A 30 20.80 10.77 9.55
C CYS A 30 21.47 12.12 9.89
N HIS A 31 22.62 12.12 10.57
CA HIS A 31 23.41 13.32 10.87
C HIS A 31 24.45 13.58 9.78
N THR A 32 23.97 14.05 8.63
CA THR A 32 24.80 14.51 7.51
C THR A 32 24.91 16.03 7.48
N GLU A 33 25.85 16.57 6.70
CA GLU A 33 26.00 18.03 6.47
C GLU A 33 24.79 18.64 5.75
N THR A 34 24.04 17.81 5.02
CA THR A 34 22.81 18.18 4.32
C THR A 34 21.57 17.65 5.01
N GLN A 35 20.48 18.40 4.94
CA GLN A 35 19.18 17.97 5.43
C GLN A 35 18.67 16.79 4.61
N LYS A 36 18.28 15.70 5.28
CA LYS A 36 17.64 14.56 4.62
C LYS A 36 16.24 14.91 4.15
N GLN A 37 15.85 14.36 3.00
CA GLN A 37 14.48 14.41 2.52
C GLN A 37 13.52 13.71 3.49
N LYS A 38 12.23 14.07 3.40
CA LYS A 38 11.17 13.36 4.12
C LYS A 38 11.20 11.89 3.71
N PHE A 39 10.91 10.99 4.65
CA PHE A 39 10.78 9.56 4.35
C PHE A 39 9.77 9.36 3.23
N ASP A 40 10.18 8.60 2.21
CA ASP A 40 9.37 8.21 1.08
C ASP A 40 9.44 6.69 0.94
N HIS A 41 8.29 6.03 0.90
CA HIS A 41 8.22 4.57 0.96
C HIS A 41 8.82 3.94 -0.30
N ALA A 42 8.58 4.54 -1.48
CA ALA A 42 9.09 4.06 -2.75
C ALA A 42 10.62 4.12 -2.78
N GLN A 43 11.21 5.25 -2.39
CA GLN A 43 12.67 5.45 -2.40
C GLN A 43 13.38 4.67 -1.29
N SER A 44 12.76 4.54 -0.11
CA SER A 44 13.43 3.96 1.06
C SER A 44 13.32 2.44 1.13
N SER A 45 12.23 1.87 0.60
CA SER A 45 11.96 0.42 0.67
C SER A 45 11.85 -0.27 -0.69
N GLY A 46 11.71 0.50 -1.79
CA GLY A 46 11.36 -0.03 -3.10
C GLY A 46 9.87 -0.38 -3.26
N TRP A 47 9.04 -0.18 -2.23
CA TRP A 47 7.61 -0.44 -2.27
C TRP A 47 6.80 0.86 -2.27
N PRO A 48 6.27 1.33 -3.41
CA PRO A 48 5.46 2.53 -3.45
C PRO A 48 4.05 2.27 -2.90
N LEU A 49 3.64 3.04 -1.89
CA LEU A 49 2.26 3.04 -1.40
C LEU A 49 1.32 3.56 -2.49
N LYS A 50 0.20 2.86 -2.71
CA LYS A 50 -0.83 3.26 -3.69
C LYS A 50 -1.77 4.31 -3.09
N GLN A 51 -2.53 5.01 -3.93
CA GLN A 51 -3.33 6.18 -3.55
C GLN A 51 -4.13 6.06 -2.25
N TYR A 52 -4.79 4.92 -2.02
CA TYR A 52 -5.63 4.68 -0.84
C TYR A 52 -4.83 4.37 0.43
N HIS A 53 -3.57 3.96 0.27
CA HIS A 53 -2.65 3.69 1.38
C HIS A 53 -1.69 4.86 1.65
N LEU A 54 -1.60 5.85 0.75
CA LEU A 54 -0.68 6.99 0.89
C LEU A 54 -1.01 7.91 2.07
N THR A 55 -2.28 7.95 2.48
CA THR A 55 -2.76 8.82 3.56
C THR A 55 -2.80 8.11 4.91
N LEU A 56 -2.48 6.82 4.95
CA LEU A 56 -2.53 6.03 6.17
C LEU A 56 -1.40 6.40 7.13
N SER A 57 -1.69 6.25 8.42
CA SER A 57 -0.67 6.35 9.46
C SER A 57 0.30 5.17 9.33
N CYS A 58 1.56 5.35 9.71
CA CYS A 58 2.55 4.27 9.63
C CYS A 58 2.10 3.03 10.43
N SER A 59 1.37 3.24 11.52
CA SER A 59 0.86 2.19 12.42
C SER A 59 -0.32 1.39 11.86
N GLU A 60 -0.95 1.81 10.76
CA GLU A 60 -2.01 1.01 10.14
C GLU A 60 -1.48 -0.33 9.63
N CYS A 61 -0.23 -0.33 9.15
CA CYS A 61 0.47 -1.54 8.69
C CYS A 61 1.58 -1.97 9.67
N HIS A 62 2.37 -1.01 10.17
CA HIS A 62 3.44 -1.29 11.14
C HIS A 62 2.90 -1.30 12.57
N ILE A 63 2.16 -2.35 12.88
CA ILE A 63 1.48 -2.56 14.16
C ILE A 63 2.45 -2.69 15.36
N ILE A 64 3.72 -3.05 15.11
CA ILE A 64 4.74 -3.18 16.16
C ILE A 64 5.45 -1.84 16.29
N LYS A 65 5.15 -1.15 17.40
CA LYS A 65 5.73 0.16 17.68
C LYS A 65 7.25 0.07 17.76
N GLY A 66 7.94 0.88 16.96
CA GLY A 66 9.41 0.93 16.97
C GLY A 66 10.08 -0.04 16.01
N GLU A 67 9.33 -0.92 15.35
CA GLU A 67 9.85 -1.95 14.45
C GLU A 67 9.33 -1.73 13.02
N PHE A 68 10.11 -1.00 12.23
CA PHE A 68 9.82 -0.70 10.82
C PHE A 68 10.59 -1.63 9.89
N GLY A 69 10.48 -2.94 10.15
CA GLY A 69 11.04 -3.98 9.30
C GLY A 69 10.23 -4.17 8.02
N LYS A 70 10.80 -4.95 7.08
CA LYS A 70 10.08 -5.39 5.89
C LYS A 70 8.87 -6.22 6.33
N LEU A 71 7.69 -5.86 5.82
CA LEU A 71 6.47 -6.67 5.93
C LEU A 71 6.32 -7.53 4.68
N GLU A 72 5.65 -8.67 4.82
CA GLU A 72 5.13 -9.40 3.67
C GLU A 72 4.04 -8.56 2.98
N THR A 73 3.93 -8.67 1.65
CA THR A 73 3.01 -7.84 0.85
C THR A 73 1.61 -8.42 0.72
N GLY A 74 1.30 -9.48 1.45
CA GLY A 74 -0.04 -10.07 1.49
C GLY A 74 -1.06 -9.08 2.08
N CYS A 75 -2.25 -9.00 1.47
CA CYS A 75 -3.30 -8.09 1.91
C CYS A 75 -3.72 -8.36 3.38
N ASP A 76 -3.71 -9.63 3.77
CA ASP A 76 -4.07 -10.14 5.09
C ASP A 76 -3.09 -9.73 6.21
N VAL A 77 -1.84 -9.41 5.85
CA VAL A 77 -0.80 -8.95 6.79
C VAL A 77 -1.25 -7.69 7.51
N CYS A 78 -1.90 -6.78 6.78
CA CYS A 78 -2.43 -5.52 7.32
C CYS A 78 -3.94 -5.61 7.53
N HIS A 79 -4.69 -6.12 6.55
CA HIS A 79 -6.12 -6.34 6.65
C HIS A 79 -6.43 -7.71 7.27
N ARG A 80 -6.29 -7.84 8.58
CA ARG A 80 -6.52 -9.13 9.27
C ARG A 80 -7.89 -9.72 8.94
N GLY A 81 -7.90 -10.97 8.48
CA GLY A 81 -9.13 -11.66 8.07
C GLY A 81 -9.64 -11.25 6.70
N TRP A 82 -8.88 -10.47 5.93
CA TRP A 82 -9.16 -10.21 4.53
C TRP A 82 -9.21 -11.51 3.73
N THR A 83 -10.21 -11.61 2.88
CA THR A 83 -10.42 -12.71 1.94
C THR A 83 -10.99 -12.13 0.65
N PRO A 84 -10.80 -12.77 -0.51
CA PRO A 84 -11.45 -12.34 -1.75
C PRO A 84 -12.97 -12.17 -1.60
N GLU A 85 -13.61 -13.02 -0.79
CA GLU A 85 -15.05 -13.03 -0.58
C GLU A 85 -15.56 -11.84 0.26
N ASN A 86 -14.70 -11.22 1.08
CA ASN A 86 -15.08 -10.07 1.92
C ASN A 86 -14.52 -8.74 1.44
N PHE A 87 -13.76 -8.74 0.35
CA PHE A 87 -13.26 -7.53 -0.25
C PHE A 87 -14.39 -6.74 -0.94
N ASN A 88 -14.49 -5.45 -0.64
CA ASN A 88 -15.45 -4.57 -1.27
C ASN A 88 -14.73 -3.52 -2.12
N HIS A 89 -14.91 -3.58 -3.44
CA HIS A 89 -14.32 -2.65 -4.40
C HIS A 89 -14.67 -1.18 -4.12
N SER A 90 -15.74 -0.87 -3.38
CA SER A 90 -16.09 0.50 -3.04
C SER A 90 -14.95 1.26 -2.33
N VAL A 91 -14.06 0.54 -1.64
CA VAL A 91 -12.87 1.14 -0.99
C VAL A 91 -11.83 1.65 -1.99
N THR A 92 -11.92 1.22 -3.26
CA THR A 92 -11.06 1.66 -4.36
C THR A 92 -11.71 2.72 -5.24
N GLY A 93 -12.84 3.30 -4.83
CA GLY A 93 -13.54 4.35 -5.58
C GLY A 93 -14.54 3.84 -6.60
N LEU A 94 -14.72 2.52 -6.73
CA LEU A 94 -15.57 1.87 -7.72
C LEU A 94 -16.44 0.81 -7.03
N ALA A 95 -17.77 0.92 -7.15
CA ALA A 95 -18.66 -0.15 -6.73
C ALA A 95 -18.98 -1.01 -7.96
N LEU A 96 -18.66 -2.31 -7.93
CA LEU A 96 -19.03 -3.21 -9.01
C LEU A 96 -20.56 -3.39 -9.06
N ASP A 97 -21.11 -3.47 -10.25
CA ASP A 97 -22.53 -3.79 -10.44
C ASP A 97 -22.82 -5.27 -10.12
N GLU A 98 -24.09 -5.67 -10.29
CA GLU A 98 -24.54 -7.02 -9.97
C GLU A 98 -23.91 -8.09 -10.86
N ASP A 99 -23.51 -7.74 -12.08
CA ASP A 99 -22.97 -8.67 -13.05
C ASP A 99 -21.45 -8.89 -12.84
N HIS A 100 -20.73 -7.85 -12.43
CA HIS A 100 -19.26 -7.91 -12.26
C HIS A 100 -18.82 -8.36 -10.86
N ARG A 101 -19.64 -8.16 -9.82
CA ARG A 101 -19.25 -8.46 -8.43
C ARG A 101 -18.98 -9.95 -8.15
N ASP A 102 -19.56 -10.84 -8.95
CA ASP A 102 -19.49 -12.30 -8.76
C ASP A 102 -18.40 -12.95 -9.67
N ILE A 103 -17.69 -12.15 -10.48
CA ILE A 103 -16.60 -12.59 -11.35
C ILE A 103 -15.33 -12.83 -10.52
N ALA A 104 -14.53 -13.85 -10.89
CA ALA A 104 -13.29 -14.11 -10.17
C ALA A 104 -12.29 -12.96 -10.38
N CYS A 105 -11.58 -12.57 -9.32
CA CYS A 105 -10.72 -11.39 -9.35
C CYS A 105 -9.69 -11.41 -10.49
N LYS A 106 -9.15 -12.60 -10.80
CA LYS A 106 -8.14 -12.81 -11.84
C LYS A 106 -8.66 -12.66 -13.28
N ASP A 107 -9.97 -12.75 -13.47
CA ASP A 107 -10.58 -12.67 -14.80
C ASP A 107 -10.54 -11.23 -15.32
N CYS A 108 -10.53 -10.24 -14.40
CA CYS A 108 -10.22 -8.85 -14.71
C CYS A 108 -8.78 -8.48 -14.35
N HIS A 109 -8.26 -8.90 -13.19
CA HIS A 109 -6.89 -8.64 -12.76
C HIS A 109 -5.94 -9.76 -13.18
N ILE A 110 -5.47 -9.68 -14.42
CA ILE A 110 -4.61 -10.69 -15.03
C ILE A 110 -3.37 -10.94 -14.16
N ASP A 111 -3.01 -12.22 -14.00
CA ASP A 111 -1.94 -12.69 -13.12
C ASP A 111 -2.07 -12.24 -11.65
N SER A 112 -3.27 -11.88 -11.20
CA SER A 112 -3.54 -11.30 -9.88
C SER A 112 -2.75 -10.01 -9.61
N LYS A 113 -2.47 -9.24 -10.67
CA LYS A 113 -1.82 -7.93 -10.58
C LYS A 113 -2.86 -6.85 -10.28
N PHE A 114 -3.19 -6.74 -9.00
CA PHE A 114 -4.19 -5.78 -8.51
C PHE A 114 -3.74 -4.31 -8.56
N ASP A 115 -2.49 -4.07 -8.94
CA ASP A 115 -1.92 -2.74 -9.04
C ASP A 115 -1.74 -2.23 -10.48
N GLU A 116 -2.06 -3.08 -11.45
CA GLU A 116 -2.22 -2.73 -12.87
C GLU A 116 -3.72 -2.52 -13.17
N GLU A 117 -4.01 -1.86 -14.30
CA GLU A 117 -5.39 -1.68 -14.75
C GLU A 117 -6.03 -3.04 -15.09
N PRO A 118 -7.28 -3.29 -14.67
CA PRO A 118 -7.97 -4.53 -15.00
C PRO A 118 -8.22 -4.61 -16.52
N SER A 119 -8.17 -5.82 -17.05
CA SER A 119 -8.60 -6.09 -18.42
C SER A 119 -10.12 -6.18 -18.47
N CYS A 120 -10.73 -5.29 -19.23
CA CYS A 120 -12.13 -5.41 -19.67
C CYS A 120 -12.23 -5.83 -21.14
N SER A 121 -11.09 -6.02 -21.83
CA SER A 121 -11.06 -6.38 -23.24
C SER A 121 -10.91 -7.89 -23.39
N GLY A 122 -11.80 -8.48 -24.18
CA GLY A 122 -11.77 -9.90 -24.52
C GLY A 122 -13.15 -10.31 -24.99
N SER A 123 -13.25 -10.81 -26.22
CA SER A 123 -14.52 -11.17 -26.87
C SER A 123 -15.34 -12.22 -26.10
N GLU A 124 -14.76 -12.88 -25.11
CA GLU A 124 -15.46 -13.78 -24.18
C GLU A 124 -16.34 -13.02 -23.17
N CYS A 125 -16.00 -11.77 -22.85
CA CYS A 125 -16.77 -10.92 -21.93
C CYS A 125 -17.34 -9.68 -22.63
N HIS A 126 -16.52 -8.94 -23.38
CA HIS A 126 -16.90 -7.68 -24.00
C HIS A 126 -16.31 -7.50 -25.41
N GLU A 127 -16.94 -6.61 -26.19
CA GLU A 127 -16.41 -6.15 -27.47
C GLU A 127 -15.10 -5.36 -27.29
N GLU A 128 -14.28 -5.27 -28.36
CA GLU A 128 -12.92 -4.68 -28.30
C GLU A 128 -12.89 -3.19 -27.92
N ASP A 129 -14.04 -2.51 -27.96
CA ASP A 129 -14.22 -1.11 -27.62
C ASP A 129 -14.47 -0.87 -26.12
N ILE A 130 -14.86 -1.90 -25.37
CA ILE A 130 -15.04 -1.78 -23.91
C ILE A 130 -13.70 -1.94 -23.20
N LYS A 131 -13.28 -0.86 -22.55
CA LYS A 131 -12.01 -0.75 -21.83
C LYS A 131 -12.20 0.00 -20.53
N TYR A 132 -11.48 -0.42 -19.50
CA TYR A 132 -11.30 0.38 -18.30
C TYR A 132 -10.11 1.32 -18.52
N PRO A 133 -10.17 2.59 -18.11
CA PRO A 133 -11.23 3.21 -17.30
C PRO A 133 -12.36 3.92 -18.08
N GLU A 134 -12.38 3.87 -19.40
CA GLU A 134 -13.37 4.58 -20.23
C GLU A 134 -14.81 4.10 -19.98
N SER A 135 -14.98 2.79 -19.82
CA SER A 135 -16.22 2.10 -19.47
C SER A 135 -16.02 1.42 -18.12
N LEU A 136 -16.80 1.85 -17.12
CA LEU A 136 -16.67 1.36 -15.75
C LEU A 136 -17.60 0.14 -15.53
N PRO A 137 -17.12 -0.92 -14.86
CA PRO A 137 -17.92 -2.10 -14.51
C PRO A 137 -18.83 -1.85 -13.28
N GLY A 138 -19.42 -0.64 -13.21
CA GLY A 138 -20.25 -0.17 -12.11
C GLY A 138 -20.06 1.32 -11.77
N PRO A 139 -20.86 1.87 -10.84
CA PRO A 139 -20.81 3.28 -10.47
C PRO A 139 -19.57 3.64 -9.64
N LYS A 140 -19.19 4.92 -9.65
CA LYS A 140 -18.15 5.43 -8.73
C LYS A 140 -18.69 5.42 -7.30
N SER A 141 -17.95 4.84 -6.37
CA SER A 141 -18.39 4.74 -4.97
C SER A 141 -18.43 6.09 -4.23
N ASN A 142 -17.83 7.13 -4.82
CA ASN A 142 -17.74 8.47 -4.24
C ASN A 142 -18.84 9.43 -4.74
N GLU A 143 -19.75 8.96 -5.60
CA GLU A 143 -20.91 9.74 -6.05
C GLU A 143 -22.03 9.62 -5.02
N LYS A 144 -22.00 10.53 -4.04
CA LYS A 144 -23.16 10.90 -3.23
C LYS A 144 -23.52 12.35 -3.49
#